data_AF-A0ABD0R3T1-F1
#
_entry.id   AF-A0ABD0R3T1-F1
#
_cell.length_a   1.000
_cell.length_b   1.000
_cell.length_c   1.000
_cell.angle_alpha   90.00
_cell.angle_beta   90.00
_cell.angle_gamma   90.00
#
_symmetry.space_group_name_H-M   'P 1'
#
loop_
_entity.id
_entity.type
_entity.pdbx_description
1 polymer ?
#
loop_
_entity_poly.entity_id
_entity_poly.type
_entity_poly.pdbx_seq_one_letter_code
_entity_poly.pdbx_strand_id
1 'polypeptide(L)'
;QSDASEENGSDGFMHSIDPQLERQVETIRNLVDSYMAIVNKTVRDLMPKTIMHLMINNTKEFIHAELLANLYSCGDQNSLMEEEEMLRMYHALKEALNIIGDISTTTVSTAMPPPVDDSWLQVQGGPSGRR
;
A
#
# COMPACT_ATOMS: atom_id res chain seq x y z
N GLN A 1 -41.23 9.34 59.37
CA GLN A 1 -40.81 7.96 59.68
C GLN A 1 -41.54 7.05 58.71
N SER A 2 -40.78 6.17 58.04
CA SER A 2 -41.18 4.98 57.27
C SER A 2 -42.13 5.19 56.08
N ASP A 3 -41.87 4.73 54.86
CA ASP A 3 -40.86 3.78 54.39
C ASP A 3 -40.78 3.88 52.86
N ALA A 4 -39.59 3.71 52.32
CA ALA A 4 -39.33 3.64 50.88
C ALA A 4 -39.26 2.15 50.52
N SER A 5 -40.15 1.65 49.66
CA SER A 5 -40.04 0.31 49.08
C SER A 5 -40.93 0.15 47.85
N GLU A 6 -40.55 0.76 46.73
CA GLU A 6 -41.01 0.35 45.39
C GLU A 6 -39.84 0.42 44.40
N GLU A 7 -38.79 -0.36 44.66
CA GLU A 7 -37.80 -0.73 43.63
C GLU A 7 -37.47 -2.21 43.81
N ASN A 8 -38.33 -3.11 43.31
CA ASN A 8 -37.89 -4.47 43.01
C ASN A 8 -38.81 -5.16 41.99
N GLY A 9 -38.84 -4.64 40.76
CA GLY A 9 -39.62 -5.22 39.65
C GLY A 9 -38.79 -5.60 38.43
N SER A 10 -37.49 -5.27 38.37
CA SER A 10 -36.66 -5.50 37.18
C SER A 10 -35.86 -6.80 37.21
N ASP A 11 -35.80 -7.50 38.34
CA ASP A 11 -35.05 -8.77 38.49
C ASP A 11 -35.86 -10.01 38.04
N GLY A 12 -37.17 -9.87 37.85
CA GLY A 12 -38.05 -10.95 37.42
C GLY A 12 -37.98 -11.28 35.92
N PHE A 13 -37.53 -10.33 35.08
CA PHE A 13 -37.45 -10.54 33.62
C PHE A 13 -36.18 -11.29 33.20
N MET A 14 -35.12 -11.23 34.01
CA MET A 14 -33.86 -11.94 33.77
C MET A 14 -33.96 -13.45 34.08
N HIS A 15 -34.97 -13.87 34.85
CA HIS A 15 -35.09 -15.24 35.37
C HIS A 15 -36.14 -16.13 34.68
N SER A 16 -36.83 -15.64 33.64
CA SER A 16 -37.87 -16.39 32.91
C SER A 16 -37.52 -16.68 31.46
N ILE A 17 -36.24 -16.78 31.10
CA ILE A 17 -35.91 -17.39 29.82
C ILE A 17 -36.15 -18.89 29.99
N ASP A 18 -37.15 -19.40 29.27
CA ASP A 18 -37.48 -20.81 29.22
C ASP A 18 -36.22 -21.60 28.75
N PRO A 19 -35.71 -22.56 29.55
CA PRO A 19 -34.56 -23.39 29.18
C PRO A 19 -34.72 -24.08 27.81
N GLN A 20 -35.96 -24.32 27.38
CA GLN A 20 -36.25 -24.86 26.05
C GLN A 20 -35.97 -23.82 24.95
N LEU A 21 -36.33 -22.55 25.17
CA LEU A 21 -36.07 -21.46 24.24
C LEU A 21 -34.57 -21.21 24.08
N GLU A 22 -33.78 -21.28 25.16
CA GLU A 22 -32.31 -21.17 25.07
C GLU A 22 -31.71 -22.23 24.15
N ARG A 23 -32.14 -23.48 24.33
CA ARG A 23 -31.67 -24.61 23.51
C ARG A 23 -32.08 -24.47 22.05
N GLN A 24 -33.29 -23.98 21.78
CA GLN A 24 -33.75 -23.73 20.41
C GLN A 24 -32.95 -22.60 19.75
N VAL A 25 -32.73 -21.50 20.47
CA VAL A 25 -31.94 -20.37 19.97
C VAL A 25 -30.51 -20.82 19.65
N GLU A 26 -29.90 -21.63 20.50
CA GLU A 26 -28.56 -22.18 20.25
C GLU A 26 -28.54 -23.13 19.04
N THR A 27 -29.58 -23.94 18.87
CA THR A 27 -29.74 -24.78 17.67
C THR A 27 -29.81 -23.91 16.41
N ILE A 28 -30.58 -22.82 16.45
CA ILE A 28 -30.70 -21.88 15.32
C ILE A 28 -29.35 -21.22 15.02
N ARG A 29 -28.60 -20.75 16.03
CA ARG A 29 -27.26 -20.17 15.81
C ARG A 29 -26.33 -21.14 15.09
N ASN A 30 -26.26 -22.39 15.57
CA ASN A 30 -25.42 -23.41 14.95
C ASN A 30 -25.81 -23.70 13.49
N LEU A 31 -27.11 -23.68 13.17
CA LEU A 31 -27.59 -23.84 11.80
C LEU A 31 -27.24 -22.63 10.92
N VAL A 32 -27.39 -21.41 11.44
CA VAL A 32 -27.03 -20.17 10.74
C VAL A 32 -25.54 -20.12 10.48
N ASP A 33 -24.70 -20.47 11.46
CA ASP A 33 -23.25 -20.49 11.32
C ASP A 33 -22.80 -21.51 10.27
N SER A 34 -23.40 -22.70 10.29
CA SER A 34 -23.16 -23.75 9.28
C SER A 34 -23.56 -23.27 7.87
N TYR A 35 -24.74 -22.66 7.73
CA TYR A 35 -25.20 -22.12 6.45
C TYR A 35 -24.27 -20.99 5.95
N MET A 36 -23.91 -20.04 6.82
CA MET A 36 -23.00 -18.96 6.46
C MET A 36 -21.61 -19.46 6.12
N ALA A 37 -21.12 -20.54 6.74
CA ALA A 37 -19.86 -21.16 6.35
C ALA A 37 -19.90 -21.70 4.91
N ILE A 38 -21.00 -22.34 4.51
CA ILE A 38 -21.22 -22.82 3.13
C ILE A 38 -21.30 -21.63 2.16
N VAL A 39 -22.13 -20.64 2.46
CA VAL A 39 -22.27 -19.43 1.63
C VAL A 39 -20.93 -18.73 1.44
N ASN A 40 -20.18 -18.52 2.51
CA ASN A 40 -18.87 -17.88 2.45
C ASN A 40 -17.87 -18.70 1.63
N LYS A 41 -17.93 -20.04 1.69
CA LYS A 41 -17.12 -20.90 0.84
C LYS A 41 -17.48 -20.73 -0.63
N THR A 42 -18.77 -20.70 -0.94
CA THR A 42 -19.28 -20.48 -2.31
C THR A 42 -18.89 -19.11 -2.84
N VAL A 43 -19.06 -18.04 -2.06
CA VAL A 43 -18.70 -16.68 -2.48
C VAL A 43 -17.20 -16.55 -2.72
N ARG A 44 -16.36 -17.10 -1.82
CA ARG A 44 -14.90 -17.08 -2.00
C ARG A 44 -14.42 -17.86 -3.23
N ASP A 45 -15.16 -18.87 -3.66
CA ASP A 45 -14.84 -19.64 -4.86
C ASP A 45 -15.38 -18.99 -6.14
N LEU A 46 -16.63 -18.52 -6.12
CA LEU A 46 -17.28 -17.97 -7.31
C LEU A 46 -16.80 -16.56 -7.65
N MET A 47 -16.51 -15.70 -6.67
CA MET A 47 -16.11 -14.32 -6.95
C MET A 47 -14.83 -14.22 -7.80
N PRO A 48 -13.74 -14.92 -7.48
CA PRO A 48 -12.55 -14.93 -8.34
C PRO A 48 -12.84 -15.49 -9.74
N LYS A 49 -13.69 -16.52 -9.85
CA LYS A 49 -14.08 -17.10 -11.15
C LYS A 49 -14.89 -16.12 -12.00
N THR A 50 -15.82 -15.39 -11.38
CA THR A 50 -16.61 -14.35 -12.05
C THR A 50 -15.72 -13.21 -12.54
N ILE A 51 -14.82 -12.70 -11.71
CA ILE A 51 -13.86 -11.64 -12.10
C ILE A 51 -12.95 -12.14 -13.22
N MET A 52 -12.44 -13.36 -13.10
CA MET A 52 -11.60 -13.97 -14.14
C MET A 52 -12.34 -14.04 -15.48
N HIS A 53 -13.56 -14.54 -15.49
CA HIS A 53 -14.32 -14.72 -16.72
C HIS A 53 -14.77 -13.40 -17.34
N LEU A 54 -15.40 -12.53 -16.54
CA LEU A 54 -16.05 -11.32 -17.05
C LEU A 54 -15.08 -10.16 -17.26
N MET A 55 -14.05 -10.02 -16.42
CA MET A 55 -13.12 -8.90 -16.54
C MET A 55 -11.82 -9.33 -17.20
N ILE A 56 -11.12 -10.32 -16.64
CA ILE A 56 -9.75 -10.64 -17.07
C ILE A 56 -9.76 -11.27 -18.47
N ASN A 57 -10.55 -12.33 -18.66
CA ASN A 57 -10.62 -13.03 -19.94
C ASN A 57 -11.23 -12.14 -21.03
N ASN A 58 -12.26 -11.35 -20.70
CA ASN A 58 -12.83 -10.39 -21.64
C ASN A 58 -11.83 -9.31 -22.04
N THR A 59 -11.09 -8.71 -21.09
CA THR A 59 -10.04 -7.72 -21.40
C THR A 59 -8.93 -8.35 -22.24
N LYS A 60 -8.53 -9.58 -21.92
CA LYS A 60 -7.56 -10.34 -22.71
C LYS A 60 -8.04 -10.53 -24.15
N GLU A 61 -9.31 -10.92 -24.33
CA GLU A 61 -9.91 -11.10 -25.65
C GLU A 61 -9.97 -9.78 -26.43
N PHE A 62 -10.39 -8.69 -25.78
CA PHE A 62 -10.38 -7.35 -26.37
C PHE A 62 -8.98 -6.96 -26.87
N ILE A 63 -7.94 -7.16 -26.05
CA ILE A 63 -6.54 -6.85 -26.44
C ILE A 63 -6.11 -7.67 -27.67
N HIS A 64 -6.48 -8.95 -27.73
CA HIS A 64 -6.04 -9.84 -28.81
C HIS A 64 -6.85 -9.68 -30.10
N ALA A 65 -8.15 -9.38 -30.00
CA ALA A 65 -9.08 -9.45 -31.13
C ALA A 65 -9.56 -8.07 -31.61
N GLU A 66 -9.69 -7.08 -30.73
CA GLU A 66 -10.39 -5.82 -31.03
C GLU A 66 -9.47 -4.60 -30.99
N LEU A 67 -8.50 -4.57 -30.07
CA LEU A 67 -7.64 -3.41 -29.83
C LEU A 67 -6.94 -2.92 -31.10
N LEU A 68 -6.43 -3.84 -31.92
CA LEU A 68 -5.72 -3.48 -33.15
C LEU A 68 -6.66 -2.77 -34.15
N ALA A 69 -7.86 -3.31 -34.35
CA ALA A 69 -8.85 -2.70 -35.23
C ALA A 69 -9.26 -1.31 -34.72
N ASN A 70 -9.43 -1.16 -33.40
CA ASN A 70 -9.74 0.12 -32.78
C ASN A 70 -8.62 1.15 -33.02
N LEU A 71 -7.35 0.79 -32.81
CA LEU A 71 -6.21 1.67 -33.06
C LEU A 71 -6.10 2.08 -34.54
N TYR A 72 -6.39 1.18 -35.48
CA TYR A 72 -6.41 1.52 -36.91
C TYR A 72 -7.61 2.38 -37.33
N SER A 73 -8.72 2.31 -36.59
CA SER A 73 -9.90 3.15 -36.84
C SER A 73 -9.75 4.59 -36.31
N CYS A 74 -8.83 4.83 -35.38
CA CYS A 74 -8.45 6.17 -34.94
C CYS A 74 -7.72 6.86 -36.11
N GLY A 75 -8.42 7.76 -36.79
CA GLY A 75 -8.06 8.28 -38.13
C GLY A 75 -6.73 9.02 -38.29
N ASP A 76 -5.84 9.03 -37.29
CA ASP A 76 -4.46 9.53 -37.41
C ASP A 76 -3.43 8.47 -36.99
N GLN A 77 -3.32 7.42 -37.81
CA GLN A 77 -2.31 6.38 -37.65
C GLN A 77 -0.88 6.92 -37.78
N ASN A 78 -0.67 7.99 -38.56
CA ASN A 78 0.65 8.55 -38.80
C ASN A 78 1.21 9.16 -37.51
N SER A 79 0.41 9.96 -36.80
CA SER A 79 0.83 10.51 -35.51
C SER A 79 1.06 9.41 -34.46
N LEU A 80 0.22 8.37 -34.45
CA LEU A 80 0.37 7.24 -33.52
C LEU A 80 1.68 6.45 -33.71
N MET A 81 2.27 6.49 -34.90
CA MET A 81 3.50 5.77 -35.24
C MET A 81 4.73 6.71 -35.33
N GLU A 82 4.64 7.94 -34.84
CA GLU A 82 5.76 8.89 -34.88
C GLU A 82 6.94 8.43 -34.00
N GLU A 83 8.14 8.41 -34.60
CA GLU A 83 9.38 8.03 -33.91
C GLU A 83 10.07 9.21 -33.18
N GLU A 84 9.52 10.43 -33.28
CA GLU A 84 10.20 11.65 -32.83
C GLU A 84 10.52 11.60 -31.32
N GLU A 85 9.58 11.11 -30.51
CA GLU A 85 9.77 10.98 -29.06
C GLU A 85 10.87 9.97 -28.70
N MET A 86 10.97 8.87 -29.44
CA MET A 86 12.01 7.86 -29.26
C MET A 86 13.40 8.44 -29.53
N LEU A 87 13.54 9.21 -30.61
CA LEU A 87 14.80 9.87 -30.97
C LEU A 87 15.21 10.92 -29.93
N ARG A 88 14.26 11.75 -29.47
CA ARG A 88 14.52 12.72 -28.40
C ARG A 88 15.00 12.03 -27.12
N MET A 89 14.34 10.94 -26.72
CA MET A 89 14.72 10.17 -25.54
C MET A 89 16.11 9.51 -25.69
N TYR A 90 16.44 8.97 -26.86
CA TYR A 90 17.76 8.43 -27.15
C TYR A 90 18.86 9.50 -26.99
N HIS A 91 18.66 10.70 -27.56
CA HIS A 91 19.62 11.79 -27.43
C HIS A 91 19.80 12.23 -25.98
N ALA A 92 18.70 12.39 -25.24
CA ALA A 92 18.75 12.77 -23.83
C ALA A 92 19.51 11.73 -22.98
N LEU A 93 19.28 10.43 -23.20
CA LEU A 93 19.99 9.36 -22.49
C LEU A 93 21.48 9.32 -22.85
N LYS A 94 21.82 9.54 -24.12
CA LYS A 94 23.21 9.61 -24.59
C LYS A 94 23.95 10.79 -23.96
N GLU A 95 23.31 11.95 -23.88
CA GLU A 95 23.85 13.13 -23.23
C GLU A 95 24.06 12.90 -21.73
N ALA A 96 23.06 12.30 -21.05
CA ALA A 96 23.18 11.95 -19.64
C ALA A 96 24.34 10.97 -19.38
N LEU A 97 24.53 9.96 -20.22
CA LEU A 97 25.65 9.02 -20.12
C LEU A 97 27.01 9.71 -20.34
N ASN A 98 27.10 10.64 -21.28
CA ASN A 98 28.32 11.43 -21.49
C ASN A 98 28.66 12.25 -20.24
N ILE A 99 27.68 12.93 -19.65
CA ILE A 99 27.88 13.71 -18.41
C ILE A 99 28.39 12.83 -17.28
N ILE A 100 27.84 11.62 -17.11
CA ILE A 100 28.32 10.66 -16.10
C ILE A 100 29.76 10.24 -16.37
N GLY A 101 30.10 9.96 -17.65
CA GLY A 101 31.46 9.62 -18.06
C GLY A 101 32.45 10.75 -17.79
N ASP A 102 32.07 11.99 -18.07
CA ASP A 102 32.88 13.18 -17.84
C ASP A 102 33.14 13.39 -16.34
N ILE A 103 32.11 13.25 -15.49
CA ILE A 103 32.29 13.31 -14.03
C ILE A 103 33.25 12.21 -13.55
N SER A 104 33.04 10.97 -14.00
CA SER A 104 33.84 9.81 -13.58
C SER A 104 35.33 9.94 -13.93
N THR A 105 35.63 10.53 -15.09
CA THR A 105 37.01 10.61 -15.62
C THR A 105 37.72 11.94 -15.34
N THR A 106 36.97 13.02 -15.14
CA THR A 106 37.52 14.38 -15.06
C THR A 106 37.53 14.94 -13.64
N THR A 107 36.75 14.38 -12.71
CA THR A 107 36.77 14.81 -11.31
C THR A 107 37.67 13.91 -10.48
N VAL A 108 38.53 14.52 -9.66
CA VAL A 108 39.34 13.81 -8.66
C VAL A 108 38.81 14.16 -7.27
N SER A 109 38.58 13.15 -6.45
CA SER A 109 38.21 13.37 -5.05
C SER A 109 39.42 13.91 -4.30
N THR A 110 39.32 15.12 -3.79
CA THR A 110 40.36 15.68 -2.91
C THR A 110 40.26 15.03 -1.55
N ALA A 111 41.34 14.43 -1.05
CA ALA A 111 41.38 13.91 0.32
C ALA A 111 41.02 15.01 1.32
N MET A 112 40.34 14.65 2.41
CA MET A 112 40.05 15.60 3.49
C MET A 112 41.36 16.26 3.93
N PRO A 113 41.40 17.61 4.03
CA PRO A 113 42.59 18.29 4.51
C PRO A 113 42.93 17.75 5.91
N PRO A 114 44.23 17.68 6.27
CA PRO A 114 44.65 17.21 7.58
C PRO A 114 43.92 18.03 8.66
N PRO A 115 43.50 17.39 9.78
CA PRO A 115 42.92 18.11 10.90
C PRO A 115 43.85 19.24 11.32
N VAL A 116 43.31 20.45 11.48
CA VAL A 116 44.08 21.61 11.90
C VAL A 116 44.58 21.36 13.32
N ASP A 117 45.88 21.51 13.56
CA ASP A 117 46.46 21.42 14.90
C ASP A 117 46.17 22.71 15.67
N ASP A 118 45.25 22.62 16.63
CA ASP A 118 44.86 23.71 17.53
C ASP A 118 45.86 23.94 18.68
N SER A 119 47.05 23.31 18.66
CA SER A 119 48.07 23.47 19.70
C SER A 119 48.52 24.93 19.92
N TRP A 120 48.34 25.83 18.94
CA TRP A 120 48.62 27.25 19.09
C TRP A 120 47.63 28.00 20.00
N LEU A 121 46.43 27.44 20.24
CA LEU A 121 45.44 28.00 21.17
C LEU A 121 45.78 27.74 22.65
N GLN A 122 46.76 26.86 22.95
CA GLN A 122 47.13 26.50 24.33
C GLN A 122 48.24 27.37 24.96
N VAL A 123 48.89 28.27 24.21
CA VAL A 123 50.07 29.04 24.71
C VAL A 123 49.72 30.34 25.46
N GLN A 124 48.46 30.56 25.82
CA GLN A 124 48.05 31.69 26.68
C GLN A 124 47.28 31.24 27.93
N GLY A 125 47.87 30.30 28.66
CA GLY A 125 47.34 29.76 29.92
C GLY A 125 48.31 29.76 31.11
N GLY A 126 49.32 30.64 31.12
CA GLY A 126 50.05 31.11 32.33
C GLY A 126 51.02 30.15 33.06
N PRO A 127 52.09 30.73 33.63
CA PRO A 127 52.46 30.45 35.00
C PRO A 127 52.35 31.74 35.82
N SER A 128 51.23 31.91 36.51
CA SER A 128 51.05 32.95 37.53
C SER A 128 50.64 32.30 38.84
N GLY A 129 51.63 31.98 39.67
CA GLY A 129 51.43 31.38 40.98
C GLY A 129 52.62 31.59 41.90
N ARG A 130 52.76 32.82 42.39
CA ARG A 130 53.62 33.21 43.52
C ARG A 130 53.04 32.65 44.81
N ARG A 131 53.71 31.67 45.44
CA ARG A 131 53.87 31.52 46.90
C ARG A 131 54.83 30.37 47.21
#